data_AF-A0AAW9IXV5-F1
#
_entry.id   AF-A0AAW9IXV5-F1
#
_cell.length_a   1.000
_cell.length_b   1.000
_cell.length_c   1.000
_cell.angle_alpha   90.00
_cell.angle_beta   90.00
_cell.angle_gamma   90.00
#
_symmetry.space_group_name_H-M   'P 1'
#
loop_
_entity.id
_entity.type
_entity.pdbx_description
1 polymer ?
#
loop_
_entity_poly.entity_id
_entity_poly.type
_entity_poly.pdbx_seq_one_letter_code
_entity_poly.pdbx_strand_id
1 'polypeptide(L)'
;AISLIDSLFFDAKRYDLSRVGRYKFNKKLALNLRLVNQVAATDIINPQTGEIMVEQGEKISRSVAEEIQNVGINSADILVEDKVVRVIGNHFVDIKKFISFNIDDLNVRELVHYPTLKEILDNYEDEDVIKEEIKKNINRLIPKHII
;
A
#
# COMPACT_ATOMS: atom_id res chain seq x y z
N ALA A 1 -26.52 -5.74 -14.23
CA ALA A 1 -26.98 -5.94 -12.84
C ALA A 1 -25.75 -5.92 -11.95
N ILE A 2 -25.77 -5.18 -10.84
CA ILE A 2 -24.69 -5.22 -9.84
C ILE A 2 -24.73 -6.61 -9.21
N SER A 3 -23.59 -7.29 -9.11
CA SER A 3 -23.53 -8.63 -8.51
C SER A 3 -23.91 -8.53 -7.03
N LEU A 4 -24.58 -9.56 -6.49
CA LEU A 4 -24.88 -9.63 -5.06
C LEU A 4 -23.60 -9.45 -4.22
N ILE A 5 -22.48 -10.00 -4.68
CA ILE A 5 -21.17 -9.87 -4.04
C ILE A 5 -20.73 -8.39 -3.96
N ASP A 6 -20.92 -7.62 -5.03
CA ASP A 6 -20.54 -6.22 -5.07
C ASP A 6 -21.33 -5.38 -4.09
N SER A 7 -22.64 -5.65 -3.99
CA SER A 7 -23.50 -4.97 -3.01
C SER A 7 -23.17 -5.32 -1.56
N LEU A 8 -22.55 -6.48 -1.30
CA LEU A 8 -22.26 -6.94 0.05
C LEU A 8 -20.92 -6.44 0.59
N PHE A 9 -19.89 -6.43 -0.25
CA PHE A 9 -18.51 -6.18 0.21
C PHE A 9 -17.88 -4.89 -0.33
N PHE A 10 -18.37 -4.39 -1.47
CA PHE A 10 -17.74 -3.27 -2.20
C PHE A 10 -18.57 -1.98 -2.19
N ASP A 11 -19.67 -1.94 -1.42
CA ASP A 11 -20.49 -0.74 -1.25
C ASP A 11 -20.27 -0.10 0.12
N ALA A 12 -19.74 1.14 0.13
CA ALA A 12 -19.50 1.92 1.33
C ALA A 12 -20.77 2.22 2.17
N LYS A 13 -21.96 2.15 1.58
CA LYS A 13 -23.23 2.35 2.30
C LYS A 13 -23.65 1.11 3.10
N ARG A 14 -23.18 -0.07 2.69
CA ARG A 14 -23.62 -1.36 3.24
C ARG A 14 -22.53 -2.08 4.02
N TYR A 15 -21.26 -1.78 3.75
CA TYR A 15 -20.11 -2.39 4.40
C TYR A 15 -19.11 -1.32 4.87
N ASP A 16 -18.84 -1.30 6.17
CA ASP A 16 -17.85 -0.41 6.80
C ASP A 16 -16.97 -1.24 7.74
N LEU A 17 -15.70 -1.38 7.38
CA LEU A 17 -14.68 -2.04 8.20
C LEU A 17 -14.42 -1.28 9.51
N SER A 18 -14.90 -0.04 9.65
CA SER A 18 -14.57 0.91 10.71
C SER A 18 -13.06 1.18 10.78
N ARG A 19 -12.68 2.12 11.63
CA ARG A 19 -11.26 2.47 11.84
C ARG A 19 -10.42 1.27 12.31
N VAL A 20 -10.93 0.49 13.26
CA VAL A 20 -10.19 -0.66 13.82
C VAL A 20 -10.10 -1.81 12.82
N GLY A 21 -11.15 -2.05 12.04
CA GLY A 21 -11.13 -3.11 11.03
C GLY A 21 -10.18 -2.78 9.88
N ARG A 22 -10.17 -1.54 9.38
CA ARG A 22 -9.16 -1.09 8.39
C ARG A 22 -7.74 -1.27 8.90
N TYR A 23 -7.46 -0.87 10.15
CA TYR A 23 -6.15 -1.08 10.77
C TYR A 23 -5.76 -2.56 10.79
N LYS A 24 -6.67 -3.46 11.22
CA LYS A 24 -6.39 -4.90 11.28
C LYS A 24 -6.22 -5.51 9.89
N PHE A 25 -7.06 -5.11 8.93
CA PHE A 25 -7.00 -5.57 7.55
C PHE A 25 -5.66 -5.21 6.92
N ASN A 26 -5.29 -3.92 6.99
CA ASN A 26 -4.02 -3.45 6.46
C ASN A 26 -2.84 -4.12 7.15
N LYS A 27 -2.86 -4.27 8.48
CA LYS A 27 -1.79 -4.97 9.20
C LYS A 27 -1.66 -6.44 8.81
N LYS A 28 -2.77 -7.13 8.53
CA LYS A 28 -2.76 -8.55 8.14
C LYS A 28 -2.31 -8.76 6.70
N LEU A 29 -2.65 -7.84 5.80
CA LEU A 29 -2.31 -7.89 4.38
C LEU A 29 -1.05 -7.11 4.01
N ALA A 30 -0.44 -6.39 4.95
CA ALA A 30 0.76 -5.61 4.70
C ALA A 30 1.89 -6.49 4.17
N LEU A 31 2.51 -6.03 3.08
CA LEU A 31 3.60 -6.75 2.41
C LEU A 31 4.83 -6.78 3.31
N ASN A 32 5.17 -5.65 3.95
CA ASN A 32 6.37 -5.54 4.77
C ASN A 32 6.42 -6.61 5.86
N LEU A 33 5.35 -6.79 6.63
CA LEU A 33 5.25 -7.73 7.75
C LEU A 33 5.35 -9.19 7.31
N ARG A 34 5.00 -9.49 6.05
CA ARG A 34 5.07 -10.84 5.47
C ARG A 34 6.45 -11.14 4.89
N LEU A 35 7.18 -10.12 4.46
CA LEU A 35 8.53 -10.26 3.91
C LEU A 35 9.63 -10.25 4.98
N VAL A 36 9.38 -9.69 6.17
CA VAL A 36 10.41 -9.63 7.23
C VAL A 36 10.98 -11.03 7.53
N ASN A 37 12.31 -11.13 7.53
CA ASN A 37 13.10 -12.34 7.78
C ASN A 37 12.97 -13.44 6.72
N GLN A 38 12.29 -13.18 5.60
CA GLN A 38 12.25 -14.10 4.47
C GLN A 38 13.44 -13.88 3.54
N VAL A 39 13.73 -14.88 2.70
CA VAL A 39 14.78 -14.80 1.68
C VAL A 39 14.13 -14.46 0.35
N ALA A 40 14.68 -13.49 -0.38
CA ALA A 40 14.18 -13.12 -1.70
C ALA A 40 14.48 -14.24 -2.72
N ALA A 41 13.45 -14.71 -3.44
CA ALA A 41 13.64 -15.70 -4.51
C ALA A 41 14.12 -15.06 -5.82
N THR A 42 13.84 -13.78 -6.00
CA THR A 42 14.19 -12.96 -7.17
C THR A 42 14.61 -11.58 -6.71
N ASP A 43 15.37 -10.87 -7.55
CA ASP A 43 15.72 -9.47 -7.29
C ASP A 43 14.45 -8.61 -7.13
N ILE A 44 14.39 -7.84 -6.05
CA ILE A 44 13.29 -6.90 -5.81
C ILE A 44 13.74 -5.54 -6.30
N ILE A 45 13.12 -5.07 -7.39
CA ILE A 45 13.51 -3.84 -8.08
C ILE A 45 12.50 -2.74 -7.76
N ASN A 46 13.01 -1.54 -7.51
CA ASN A 46 12.18 -0.34 -7.35
C ASN A 46 11.59 0.05 -8.73
N PRO A 47 10.26 0.06 -8.92
CA PRO A 47 9.63 0.46 -10.18
C PRO A 47 9.85 1.92 -10.59
N GLN A 48 10.22 2.81 -9.65
CA GLN A 48 10.42 4.23 -9.93
C GLN A 48 11.88 4.55 -10.31
N THR A 49 12.85 3.99 -9.59
CA THR A 49 14.28 4.28 -9.81
C THR A 49 14.97 3.23 -10.67
N GLY A 50 14.40 2.03 -10.78
CA GLY A 50 15.03 0.88 -11.42
C GLY A 50 16.18 0.26 -10.61
N GLU A 51 16.39 0.71 -9.38
CA GLU A 51 17.45 0.19 -8.50
C GLU A 51 17.02 -1.12 -7.83
N ILE A 52 17.99 -2.02 -7.63
CA ILE A 52 17.79 -3.27 -6.91
C ILE A 52 17.77 -2.95 -5.42
N MET A 53 16.64 -3.23 -4.76
CA MET A 53 16.46 -3.03 -3.32
C MET A 53 16.95 -4.24 -2.51
N VAL A 54 16.79 -5.44 -3.06
CA VAL A 54 17.21 -6.72 -2.46
C VAL A 54 17.67 -7.65 -3.58
N GLU A 55 18.84 -8.25 -3.42
CA GLU A 55 19.36 -9.25 -4.35
C GLU A 55 18.75 -10.64 -4.10
N GLN A 56 18.67 -11.45 -5.15
CA GLN A 56 18.27 -12.85 -5.06
C GLN A 56 19.10 -13.60 -4.01
N GLY A 57 18.42 -14.30 -3.11
CA GLY A 57 19.05 -15.07 -2.04
C GLY A 57 19.41 -14.26 -0.79
N GLU A 58 19.19 -12.95 -0.80
CA GLU A 58 19.40 -12.11 0.38
C GLU A 58 18.21 -12.16 1.35
N LYS A 59 18.51 -12.04 2.65
CA LYS A 59 17.50 -11.98 3.70
C LYS A 59 16.93 -10.58 3.84
N ILE A 60 15.62 -10.46 3.71
CA ILE A 60 14.91 -9.18 3.82
C ILE A 60 14.86 -8.73 5.28
N SER A 61 15.57 -7.64 5.56
CA SER A 61 15.52 -6.98 6.86
C SER A 61 14.21 -6.20 7.05
N ARG A 62 13.88 -5.84 8.29
CA ARG A 62 12.64 -5.12 8.60
C ARG A 62 12.57 -3.74 7.93
N SER A 63 13.68 -3.00 7.92
CA SER A 63 13.74 -1.67 7.30
C SER A 63 13.53 -1.76 5.79
N VAL A 64 14.21 -2.70 5.14
CA VAL A 64 14.09 -2.90 3.69
C VAL A 64 12.68 -3.37 3.32
N ALA A 65 12.06 -4.26 4.11
CA ALA A 65 10.67 -4.64 3.90
C ALA A 65 9.69 -3.46 3.98
N GLU A 66 9.91 -2.53 4.92
CA GLU A 66 9.13 -1.30 5.05
C GLU A 66 9.33 -0.39 3.84
N GLU A 67 10.55 -0.28 3.31
CA GLU A 67 10.84 0.48 2.09
C GLU A 67 10.17 -0.15 0.86
N ILE A 68 10.27 -1.47 0.67
CA ILE A 68 9.62 -2.19 -0.44
C ILE A 68 8.13 -1.88 -0.50
N GLN A 69 7.45 -1.93 0.64
CA GLN A 69 6.03 -1.59 0.70
C GLN A 69 5.81 -0.11 0.35
N ASN A 70 6.61 0.80 0.92
CA ASN A 70 6.45 2.23 0.72
C ASN A 70 6.85 2.71 -0.68
N VAL A 71 7.56 1.92 -1.48
CA VAL A 71 7.78 2.19 -2.90
C VAL A 71 6.53 1.87 -3.75
N GLY A 72 5.56 1.15 -3.16
CA GLY A 72 4.32 0.75 -3.86
C GLY A 72 4.41 -0.61 -4.53
N ILE A 73 5.46 -1.40 -4.25
CA ILE A 73 5.54 -2.79 -4.68
C ILE A 73 4.46 -3.58 -3.93
N ASN A 74 3.61 -4.31 -4.65
CA ASN A 74 2.52 -5.09 -4.06
C ASN A 74 2.75 -6.61 -4.11
N SER A 75 3.78 -7.07 -4.80
CA SER A 75 4.09 -8.49 -4.87
C SER A 75 5.58 -8.71 -4.85
N ALA A 76 6.03 -9.70 -4.08
CA ALA A 76 7.40 -10.15 -4.06
C ALA A 76 7.44 -11.67 -3.94
N ASP A 77 8.40 -12.29 -4.61
CA ASP A 77 8.59 -13.73 -4.61
C ASP A 77 9.68 -14.07 -3.58
N ILE A 78 9.33 -14.94 -2.62
CA ILE A 78 10.23 -15.39 -1.53
C ILE A 78 10.54 -16.88 -1.67
N LEU A 79 11.67 -17.29 -1.12
CA LEU A 79 12.08 -18.68 -1.06
C LEU A 79 11.71 -19.28 0.31
N VAL A 80 10.86 -20.30 0.32
CA VAL A 80 10.45 -21.04 1.51
C VAL A 80 10.62 -22.53 1.23
N GLU A 81 11.48 -23.22 1.99
CA GLU A 81 11.70 -24.68 1.87
C GLU A 81 11.92 -25.12 0.41
N ASP A 82 12.79 -24.41 -0.31
CA ASP A 82 13.13 -24.63 -1.72
C ASP A 82 11.99 -24.41 -2.74
N LYS A 83 10.88 -23.79 -2.31
CA LYS A 83 9.79 -23.38 -3.18
C LYS A 83 9.71 -21.87 -3.28
N VAL A 84 9.46 -21.39 -4.50
CA VAL A 84 9.17 -19.98 -4.76
C VAL A 84 7.71 -19.72 -4.42
N VAL A 85 7.48 -18.84 -3.44
CA VAL A 85 6.15 -18.43 -2.99
C VAL A 85 5.95 -16.95 -3.28
N ARG A 86 4.89 -16.61 -4.00
CA ARG A 86 4.51 -15.22 -4.24
C ARG A 86 3.73 -14.67 -3.06
N VAL A 87 4.27 -13.63 -2.42
CA VAL A 87 3.57 -12.85 -1.40
C VAL A 87 2.92 -11.65 -2.06
N ILE A 88 1.62 -11.48 -1.83
CA ILE A 88 0.83 -10.36 -2.37
C ILE A 88 0.35 -9.49 -1.20
N GLY A 89 0.50 -8.18 -1.34
CA GLY A 89 0.01 -7.17 -0.42
C GLY A 89 -1.37 -6.64 -0.80
N ASN A 90 -1.76 -5.53 -0.18
CA ASN A 90 -3.02 -4.84 -0.42
C ASN A 90 -2.89 -3.43 -1.00
N HIS A 91 -1.72 -3.05 -1.56
CA HIS A 91 -1.47 -1.72 -2.13
C HIS A 91 -1.60 -0.51 -1.15
N PHE A 92 -1.46 -0.73 0.16
CA PHE A 92 -1.51 0.37 1.14
C PHE A 92 -0.12 0.82 1.60
N VAL A 93 0.12 2.13 1.58
CA VAL A 93 1.42 2.75 1.87
C VAL A 93 1.31 3.90 2.87
N ASP A 94 2.44 4.29 3.45
CA ASP A 94 2.50 5.51 4.28
C ASP A 94 2.66 6.75 3.39
N ILE A 95 1.72 7.68 3.52
CA ILE A 95 1.70 8.92 2.75
C ILE A 95 2.93 9.81 3.05
N LYS A 96 3.49 9.73 4.26
CA LYS A 96 4.63 10.56 4.69
C LYS A 96 5.90 10.27 3.92
N LYS A 97 6.01 9.11 3.28
CA LYS A 97 7.17 8.74 2.46
C LYS A 97 7.12 9.33 1.05
N PHE A 98 5.92 9.70 0.58
CA PHE A 98 5.70 10.26 -0.76
C PHE A 98 5.63 11.79 -0.77
N ILE A 99 5.24 12.39 0.35
CA ILE A 99 4.97 13.82 0.44
C ILE A 99 5.96 14.47 1.41
N SER A 100 6.65 15.51 0.92
CA SER A 100 7.69 16.24 1.67
C SER A 100 7.14 17.36 2.56
N PHE A 101 5.90 17.81 2.34
CA PHE A 101 5.27 18.88 3.11
C PHE A 101 4.50 18.36 4.33
N ASN A 102 4.21 19.24 5.30
CA ASN A 102 3.53 18.86 6.52
C ASN A 102 2.05 18.47 6.26
N ILE A 103 1.68 17.24 6.64
CA ILE A 103 0.35 16.62 6.46
C ILE A 103 -0.45 16.68 7.77
N ASP A 104 0.09 17.27 8.84
CA ASP A 104 -0.58 17.32 10.15
C ASP A 104 -2.00 17.92 10.06
N ASP A 105 -2.23 18.87 9.14
CA ASP A 105 -3.54 19.48 8.88
C ASP A 105 -4.57 18.54 8.23
N LEU A 106 -4.11 17.46 7.58
CA LEU A 106 -4.97 16.49 6.89
C LEU A 106 -5.49 15.40 7.82
N ASN A 107 -4.95 15.27 9.03
CA ASN A 107 -5.34 14.29 10.05
C ASN A 107 -5.39 12.82 9.54
N VAL A 108 -4.61 12.52 8.50
CA VAL A 108 -4.47 11.16 7.94
C VAL A 108 -3.51 10.38 8.83
N ARG A 109 -4.08 9.54 9.70
CA ARG A 109 -3.34 8.68 10.64
C ARG A 109 -3.25 7.22 10.18
N GLU A 110 -3.82 6.91 9.01
CA GLU A 110 -3.95 5.56 8.48
C GLU A 110 -3.17 5.44 7.17
N LEU A 111 -2.83 4.21 6.79
CA LEU A 111 -2.24 3.92 5.48
C LEU A 111 -3.20 4.29 4.37
N VAL A 112 -2.68 4.74 3.24
CA VAL A 112 -3.45 5.20 2.08
C VAL A 112 -3.31 4.24 0.90
N HIS A 113 -4.35 4.17 0.08
CA HIS A 113 -4.35 3.35 -1.13
C HIS A 113 -3.42 3.95 -2.20
N TYR A 114 -2.33 3.26 -2.50
CA TYR A 114 -1.26 3.75 -3.38
C TYR A 114 -1.72 4.04 -4.81
N PRO A 115 -2.50 3.19 -5.51
CA PRO A 115 -2.97 3.50 -6.86
C PRO A 115 -3.74 4.82 -6.95
N THR A 116 -4.61 5.09 -5.97
CA THR A 116 -5.35 6.36 -5.90
C THR A 116 -4.41 7.54 -5.62
N LEU A 117 -3.42 7.34 -4.74
CA LEU A 117 -2.43 8.39 -4.45
C LEU A 117 -1.59 8.70 -5.70
N LYS A 118 -1.13 7.67 -6.41
CA LYS A 118 -0.36 7.82 -7.65
C LYS A 118 -1.17 8.54 -8.73
N GLU A 119 -2.45 8.20 -8.89
CA GLU A 119 -3.36 8.92 -9.80
C GLU A 119 -3.43 10.42 -9.48
N ILE A 120 -3.45 10.80 -8.20
CA ILE A 120 -3.44 12.22 -7.80
C ILE A 120 -2.09 12.87 -8.08
N LEU A 121 -0.98 12.21 -7.75
CA LEU A 121 0.36 12.76 -7.96
C LEU A 121 0.73 12.89 -9.45
N ASP A 122 0.25 11.98 -10.30
CA ASP A 122 0.50 12.03 -11.74
C ASP A 122 -0.31 13.15 -12.44
N ASN A 123 -1.43 13.60 -11.84
CA ASN A 123 -2.32 14.61 -12.43
C ASN A 123 -2.02 16.04 -11.95
N TYR A 124 -1.35 16.20 -10.80
CA TYR A 124 -1.13 17.50 -10.17
C TYR A 124 0.30 17.63 -9.66
N GLU A 125 0.97 18.72 -10.03
CA GLU A 125 2.34 19.02 -9.59
C GLU A 125 2.38 20.04 -8.43
N ASP A 126 1.31 20.84 -8.26
CA ASP A 126 1.23 21.89 -7.26
C ASP A 126 0.86 21.34 -5.86
N GLU A 127 1.68 21.66 -4.85
CA GLU A 127 1.51 21.18 -3.47
C GLU A 127 0.14 21.54 -2.86
N ASP A 128 -0.35 22.74 -3.11
CA ASP A 128 -1.63 23.21 -2.57
C ASP A 128 -2.82 22.49 -3.22
N VAL A 129 -2.73 22.20 -4.52
CA VAL A 129 -3.76 21.46 -5.26
C VAL A 129 -3.79 20.00 -4.81
N ILE A 130 -2.63 19.38 -4.62
CA ILE A 130 -2.51 18.01 -4.09
C ILE A 130 -3.20 17.91 -2.72
N LYS A 131 -2.99 18.89 -1.83
CA LYS A 131 -3.65 18.91 -0.51
C LYS A 131 -5.18 19.00 -0.63
N GLU A 132 -5.69 19.83 -1.53
CA GLU A 132 -7.14 19.93 -1.76
C GLU A 132 -7.72 18.64 -2.33
N GLU A 133 -7.04 18.02 -3.30
CA GLU A 133 -7.50 16.78 -3.91
C GLU A 133 -7.42 15.59 -2.95
N ILE A 134 -6.41 15.54 -2.08
CA ILE A 134 -6.37 14.57 -0.98
C ILE A 134 -7.59 14.77 -0.08
N LYS A 135 -7.96 16.01 0.27
CA LYS A 135 -9.16 16.30 1.09
C LYS A 135 -10.45 15.87 0.41
N LYS A 136 -10.60 16.11 -0.89
CA LYS A 136 -11.79 15.71 -1.65
C LYS A 136 -11.88 14.19 -1.81
N ASN A 137 -10.74 13.53 -2.00
CA ASN A 137 -10.66 12.10 -2.27
C ASN A 137 -10.34 11.23 -1.04
N ILE A 138 -10.51 11.74 0.20
CA ILE A 138 -10.26 10.95 1.43
C ILE A 138 -10.97 9.60 1.40
N ASN A 139 -12.22 9.55 0.92
CA ASN A 139 -12.99 8.31 0.86
C ASN A 139 -12.43 7.28 -0.14
N ARG A 140 -11.69 7.73 -1.17
CA ARG A 140 -11.01 6.87 -2.15
C ARG A 140 -9.59 6.48 -1.68
N LEU A 141 -8.94 7.34 -0.91
CA LEU A 141 -7.63 7.08 -0.32
C LEU A 141 -7.71 6.15 0.89
N ILE A 142 -8.76 6.30 1.69
CA ILE A 142 -9.03 5.50 2.89
C ILE A 142 -10.44 4.91 2.75
N PRO A 143 -10.61 3.89 1.90
CA PRO A 143 -11.90 3.26 1.69
C PRO A 143 -12.39 2.58 2.97
N LYS A 144 -13.69 2.72 3.23
CA LYS A 144 -14.35 2.05 4.36
C LYS A 144 -14.65 0.58 4.09
N HIS A 145 -14.79 0.22 2.81
CA HIS A 145 -15.09 -1.11 2.33
C HIS A 145 -13.84 -1.78 1.74
N ILE A 146 -13.96 -3.03 1.30
CA ILE A 146 -12.85 -3.78 0.70
C ILE A 146 -12.63 -3.28 -0.74
N ILE A 147 -11.37 -3.17 -1.17
CA ILE A 147 -10.98 -2.89 -2.56
C ILE A 147 -10.19 -4.09 -3.08
#